data_AF-A0A7G6WU35-F1
#
_entry.id   AF-A0A7G6WU35-F1
#
_cell.length_a   1.000
_cell.length_b   1.000
_cell.length_c   1.000
_cell.angle_alpha   90.00
_cell.angle_beta   90.00
_cell.angle_gamma   90.00
#
_symmetry.space_group_name_H-M   'P 1'
#
loop_
_entity.id
_entity.type
_entity.pdbx_description
1 polymer ?
#
loop_
_entity_poly.entity_id
_entity_poly.type
_entity_poly.pdbx_seq_one_letter_code
_entity_poly.pdbx_strand_id
1 'polypeptide(L)'
;MSTAALAAGATTAVPEVGGSRPTRRRRIAGTTTESLPVRACSGDDLGRHLQMAEIEPPALRLTRRGRLLLTTVSVLIFGAAVAVLGLRVAGVLEPAPQFTHTISVQVGAGQSLWSIAQETNPTENAATVVEQIADLNNLRTPADITPGQTLQIPVR
;
A
#
# COMPACT_ATOMS: atom_id res chain seq x y z
N MET A 1 19.13 -45.97 -22.26
CA MET A 1 18.22 -46.52 -23.29
C MET A 1 17.53 -47.75 -22.71
N SER A 2 16.37 -47.59 -22.08
CA SER A 2 15.54 -48.68 -21.52
C SER A 2 14.09 -48.17 -21.51
N THR A 3 13.28 -48.53 -22.50
CA THR A 3 12.31 -49.65 -22.55
C THR A 3 10.98 -49.36 -21.87
N ALA A 4 9.93 -49.55 -22.68
CA ALA A 4 8.52 -49.26 -22.48
C ALA A 4 7.84 -50.14 -21.43
N ALA A 5 6.70 -49.66 -20.91
CA ALA A 5 5.57 -50.51 -20.56
C ALA A 5 4.26 -49.70 -20.63
N LEU A 6 3.30 -50.25 -21.37
CA LEU A 6 1.99 -49.72 -21.73
C LEU A 6 0.96 -50.74 -21.22
N ALA A 7 -0.03 -50.31 -20.44
CA ALA A 7 -1.29 -51.02 -20.14
C ALA A 7 -2.24 -49.99 -19.47
N ALA A 8 -3.36 -49.56 -20.06
CA ALA A 8 -4.62 -50.27 -20.35
C ALA A 8 -5.40 -50.67 -19.08
N GLY A 9 -6.61 -50.10 -18.88
CA GLY A 9 -7.58 -50.66 -17.94
C GLY A 9 -8.69 -49.73 -17.40
N ALA A 10 -9.87 -49.83 -18.01
CA ALA A 10 -11.20 -49.93 -17.38
C ALA A 10 -11.91 -48.72 -16.71
N THR A 11 -12.90 -48.19 -17.46
CA THR A 11 -14.35 -48.10 -17.19
C THR A 11 -14.96 -47.95 -15.77
N THR A 12 -15.89 -46.99 -15.72
CA THR A 12 -17.23 -46.96 -15.06
C THR A 12 -17.34 -46.98 -13.54
N ALA A 13 -17.92 -45.90 -12.98
CA ALA A 13 -18.93 -46.01 -11.91
C ALA A 13 -19.81 -44.75 -11.84
N VAL A 14 -21.11 -44.98 -11.97
CA VAL A 14 -22.25 -44.09 -11.73
C VAL A 14 -22.41 -43.84 -10.22
N PRO A 15 -23.03 -42.72 -9.81
CA PRO A 15 -23.90 -42.76 -8.65
C PRO A 15 -25.32 -42.28 -8.97
N GLU A 16 -26.27 -43.17 -8.72
CA GLU A 16 -27.66 -42.86 -8.40
C GLU A 16 -27.73 -41.99 -7.14
N VAL A 17 -28.54 -40.93 -7.17
CA VAL A 17 -29.19 -40.42 -5.95
C VAL A 17 -30.63 -40.07 -6.30
N GLY A 18 -31.54 -40.94 -5.89
CA GLY A 18 -32.97 -40.65 -5.81
C GLY A 18 -33.31 -39.74 -4.64
N GLY A 19 -34.50 -39.15 -4.68
CA GLY A 19 -35.11 -38.59 -3.48
C GLY A 19 -36.09 -37.43 -3.68
N SER A 20 -37.38 -37.78 -3.71
CA SER A 20 -38.49 -37.03 -3.10
C SER A 20 -38.97 -35.71 -3.73
N ARG A 21 -39.99 -35.85 -4.60
CA ARG A 21 -41.05 -34.85 -4.81
C ARG A 21 -42.08 -34.95 -3.67
N PRO A 22 -42.39 -33.86 -2.96
CA PRO A 22 -43.67 -33.73 -2.26
C PRO A 22 -44.66 -32.92 -3.11
N THR A 23 -45.46 -33.61 -3.92
CA THR A 23 -46.68 -33.07 -4.52
C THR A 23 -47.84 -33.19 -3.53
N ARG A 24 -48.15 -32.12 -2.79
CA ARG A 24 -49.49 -31.94 -2.21
C ARG A 24 -49.71 -30.50 -1.73
N ARG A 25 -50.50 -29.73 -2.47
CA ARG A 25 -51.37 -28.72 -1.85
C ARG A 25 -52.80 -28.99 -2.26
N ARG A 26 -53.60 -29.24 -1.23
CA ARG A 26 -55.01 -29.60 -1.24
C ARG A 26 -55.80 -28.36 -1.67
N ARG A 27 -56.53 -28.46 -2.79
CA ARG A 27 -57.50 -27.46 -3.24
C ARG A 27 -58.69 -27.51 -2.27
N ILE A 28 -58.95 -26.41 -1.56
CA ILE A 28 -60.17 -26.23 -0.77
C ILE A 28 -61.23 -25.65 -1.70
N ALA A 29 -62.35 -26.34 -1.83
CA ALA A 29 -63.53 -25.90 -2.58
C ALA A 29 -64.57 -25.35 -1.61
N GLY A 30 -65.05 -24.15 -1.89
CA GLY A 30 -66.03 -23.37 -1.13
C GLY A 30 -65.98 -21.94 -1.66
N THR A 31 -66.63 -21.65 -2.78
CA THR A 31 -68.03 -21.18 -2.88
C THR A 31 -68.27 -19.88 -2.14
N THR A 32 -68.61 -18.87 -2.94
CA THR A 32 -69.37 -17.66 -2.61
C THR A 32 -68.55 -16.38 -2.49
N THR A 33 -68.58 -15.65 -3.60
CA THR A 33 -68.62 -14.19 -3.67
C THR A 33 -69.63 -13.67 -2.64
N GLU A 34 -69.15 -13.14 -1.51
CA GLU A 34 -69.96 -12.22 -0.71
C GLU A 34 -69.12 -11.04 -0.23
N SER A 35 -69.77 -9.89 -0.31
CA SER A 35 -69.27 -8.53 -0.20
C SER A 35 -68.69 -8.19 1.17
N LEU A 36 -67.51 -7.57 1.13
CA LEU A 36 -66.79 -6.98 2.24
C LEU A 36 -67.64 -5.89 2.95
N PRO A 37 -67.86 -5.97 4.27
CA PRO A 37 -68.36 -4.82 5.00
C PRO A 37 -67.23 -3.81 5.17
N VAL A 38 -67.40 -2.65 4.53
CA VAL A 38 -66.60 -1.44 4.76
C VAL A 38 -66.66 -1.10 6.25
N ARG A 39 -65.51 -1.17 6.93
CA ARG A 39 -65.31 -0.52 8.23
C ARG A 39 -64.32 0.61 8.04
N ALA A 40 -64.85 1.81 7.84
CA ALA A 40 -64.13 3.03 8.06
C ALA A 40 -63.81 3.13 9.56
N CYS A 41 -62.54 3.32 9.91
CA CYS A 41 -62.11 4.02 11.10
C CYS A 41 -60.78 4.71 10.77
N SER A 42 -60.85 6.05 10.79
CA SER A 42 -59.74 6.99 10.88
C SER A 42 -58.72 6.53 11.92
N GLY A 43 -57.44 6.62 11.58
CA GLY A 43 -56.33 6.39 12.51
C GLY A 43 -55.32 7.52 12.36
N ASP A 44 -55.26 8.37 13.38
CA ASP A 44 -54.31 9.47 13.59
C ASP A 44 -52.86 8.98 13.78
N ASP A 45 -52.28 8.32 12.77
CA ASP A 45 -50.90 7.80 12.85
C ASP A 45 -50.02 8.16 11.65
N LEU A 46 -50.33 9.27 10.95
CA LEU A 46 -49.39 9.88 9.99
C LEU A 46 -48.24 10.66 10.67
N GLY A 47 -48.15 10.63 12.00
CA GLY A 47 -47.29 11.52 12.78
C GLY A 47 -45.99 10.94 13.34
N ARG A 48 -45.63 9.66 13.16
CA ARG A 48 -44.52 9.09 13.97
C ARG A 48 -43.44 8.27 13.28
N HIS A 49 -43.43 8.13 11.95
CA HIS A 49 -42.34 7.40 11.27
C HIS A 49 -41.80 8.11 10.03
N LEU A 50 -41.52 9.42 10.15
CA LEU A 50 -40.30 9.97 9.54
C LEU A 50 -39.09 9.46 10.35
N GLN A 51 -39.00 8.14 10.50
CA GLN A 51 -37.81 7.51 11.02
C GLN A 51 -36.81 7.62 9.88
N MET A 52 -36.04 8.70 9.96
CA MET A 52 -34.76 8.88 9.34
C MET A 52 -34.13 7.50 9.22
N ALA A 53 -34.20 6.92 8.02
CA ALA A 53 -33.50 5.71 7.71
C ALA A 53 -32.03 6.12 7.74
N GLU A 54 -31.46 6.09 8.95
CA GLU A 54 -30.03 6.03 9.16
C GLU A 54 -29.57 4.91 8.24
N ILE A 55 -28.94 5.29 7.13
CA ILE A 55 -28.38 4.33 6.18
C ILE A 55 -27.19 3.74 6.92
N GLU A 56 -27.47 2.77 7.78
CA GLU A 56 -26.44 2.05 8.49
C GLU A 56 -25.62 1.34 7.40
N PRO A 57 -24.34 1.71 7.21
CA PRO A 57 -23.58 1.24 6.08
C PRO A 57 -23.54 -0.29 6.16
N PRO A 58 -23.86 -1.00 5.07
CA PRO A 58 -23.93 -2.45 5.08
C PRO A 58 -22.58 -2.99 5.59
N ALA A 59 -22.60 -3.65 6.75
CA ALA A 59 -21.41 -4.18 7.38
C ALA A 59 -20.76 -5.19 6.42
N LEU A 60 -19.68 -4.78 5.76
CA LEU A 60 -18.94 -5.58 4.80
C LEU A 60 -18.45 -6.86 5.49
N ARG A 61 -19.17 -7.96 5.25
CA ARG A 61 -18.78 -9.29 5.71
C ARG A 61 -17.72 -9.84 4.80
N LEU A 62 -16.48 -9.46 5.08
CA LEU A 62 -15.31 -10.11 4.48
C LEU A 62 -15.40 -11.60 4.76
N THR A 63 -15.49 -12.39 3.69
CA THR A 63 -15.35 -13.85 3.79
C THR A 63 -13.99 -14.13 4.45
N ARG A 64 -13.87 -15.26 5.16
CA ARG A 64 -12.64 -15.65 5.87
C ARG A 64 -11.38 -15.51 4.99
N ARG A 65 -11.54 -15.70 3.67
CA ARG A 65 -10.52 -15.50 2.63
C ARG A 65 -10.21 -14.02 2.35
N GLY A 66 -11.21 -13.15 2.29
CA GLY A 66 -11.02 -11.70 2.12
C GLY A 66 -10.27 -11.06 3.29
N ARG A 67 -10.52 -11.52 4.53
CA ARG A 67 -9.75 -11.04 5.69
C ARG A 67 -8.29 -11.45 5.63
N LEU A 68 -8.00 -12.69 5.22
CA LEU A 68 -6.63 -13.17 5.03
C LEU A 68 -5.92 -12.32 3.98
N LEU A 69 -6.51 -12.15 2.79
CA LEU A 69 -5.93 -11.36 1.71
C LEU A 69 -5.61 -9.92 2.14
N LEU A 70 -6.53 -9.26 2.84
CA LEU A 70 -6.31 -7.90 3.34
C LEU A 70 -5.15 -7.85 4.33
N THR A 71 -5.05 -8.81 5.24
CA THR A 71 -3.91 -8.86 6.17
C THR A 71 -2.60 -9.10 5.44
N THR A 72 -2.54 -10.01 4.46
CA THR A 72 -1.31 -10.27 3.71
C THR A 72 -0.88 -9.06 2.91
N VAL A 73 -1.80 -8.42 2.19
CA VAL A 73 -1.51 -7.21 1.41
C VAL A 73 -1.07 -6.07 2.32
N SER A 74 -1.76 -5.87 3.45
CA SER A 74 -1.42 -4.82 4.39
C SER A 74 -0.02 -5.02 4.98
N VAL A 75 0.33 -6.24 5.41
CA VAL A 75 1.67 -6.57 5.88
C VAL A 75 2.72 -6.35 4.79
N LEU A 76 2.42 -6.72 3.54
CA LEU A 76 3.36 -6.59 2.43
C LEU A 76 3.62 -5.12 2.10
N ILE A 77 2.57 -4.29 2.08
CA ILE A 77 2.70 -2.83 1.88
C ILE A 77 3.49 -2.20 3.02
N PHE A 78 3.17 -2.53 4.27
CA PHE A 78 3.87 -1.97 5.43
C PHE A 78 5.32 -2.41 5.48
N GLY A 79 5.58 -3.69 5.21
CA GLY A 79 6.93 -4.26 5.12
C GLY A 79 7.75 -3.61 4.01
N ALA A 80 7.16 -3.39 2.84
CA ALA A 80 7.81 -2.68 1.74
C ALA A 80 8.11 -1.22 2.11
N ALA A 81 7.20 -0.52 2.77
CA ALA A 81 7.43 0.86 3.21
C ALA A 81 8.57 0.96 4.22
N VAL A 82 8.60 0.06 5.22
CA VAL A 82 9.69 -0.01 6.20
C VAL A 82 11.01 -0.39 5.52
N ALA A 83 11.00 -1.34 4.59
CA ALA A 83 12.19 -1.73 3.85
C ALA A 83 12.73 -0.56 3.03
N VAL A 84 11.88 0.16 2.29
CA VAL A 84 12.28 1.35 1.54
C VAL A 84 12.84 2.43 2.46
N LEU A 85 12.19 2.69 3.59
CA LEU A 85 12.68 3.68 4.56
C LEU A 85 14.04 3.28 5.15
N GLY A 86 14.20 2.02 5.55
CA GLY A 86 15.48 1.50 6.02
C GLY A 86 16.57 1.59 4.95
N LEU A 87 16.20 1.33 3.69
CA LEU A 87 17.10 1.39 2.54
C LEU A 87 17.48 2.85 2.20
N ARG A 88 16.61 3.82 2.48
CA ARG A 88 16.92 5.28 2.40
C ARG A 88 17.87 5.69 3.52
N VAL A 89 17.62 5.28 4.76
CA VAL A 89 18.49 5.57 5.92
C VAL A 89 19.88 4.97 5.72
N ALA A 90 19.97 3.79 5.10
CA ALA A 90 21.24 3.16 4.77
C ALA A 90 21.98 3.80 3.58
N GLY A 91 21.41 4.84 2.95
CA GLY A 91 22.03 5.55 1.82
C GLY A 91 22.06 4.78 0.50
N VAL A 92 21.56 3.53 0.43
CA VAL A 92 21.71 2.69 -0.77
C VAL A 92 20.68 2.97 -1.87
N LEU A 93 19.60 3.66 -1.53
CA LEU A 93 18.63 4.19 -2.49
C LEU A 93 18.96 5.62 -2.96
N GLU A 94 19.96 6.26 -2.34
CA GLU A 94 20.44 7.54 -2.84
C GLU A 94 21.27 7.27 -4.10
N PRO A 95 21.08 8.06 -5.17
CA PRO A 95 21.99 8.00 -6.31
C PRO A 95 23.40 8.18 -5.77
N ALA A 96 24.25 7.15 -5.91
CA ALA A 96 25.62 7.23 -5.43
C ALA A 96 26.23 8.52 -5.97
N PRO A 97 26.72 9.42 -5.10
CA PRO A 97 27.31 10.65 -5.58
C PRO A 97 28.52 10.26 -6.44
N GLN A 98 28.42 10.58 -7.72
CA GLN A 98 29.47 10.37 -8.71
C GLN A 98 30.55 11.40 -8.43
N PHE A 99 31.35 11.10 -7.40
CA PHE A 99 32.58 11.79 -7.09
C PHE A 99 33.66 11.17 -7.98
N THR A 100 33.89 11.76 -9.15
CA THR A 100 34.92 11.29 -10.09
C THR A 100 36.31 11.44 -9.49
N HIS A 101 36.52 12.47 -8.66
CA HIS A 101 37.78 12.69 -7.96
C HIS A 101 37.56 13.52 -6.67
N THR A 102 38.28 13.19 -5.60
CA THR A 102 38.31 13.94 -4.34
C THR A 102 39.72 14.46 -4.09
N ILE A 103 39.84 15.74 -3.72
CA ILE A 103 41.11 16.38 -3.33
C ILE A 103 41.07 16.82 -1.87
N SER A 104 42.23 16.81 -1.20
CA SER A 104 42.37 17.33 0.16
C SER A 104 42.88 18.77 0.10
N VAL A 105 42.11 19.71 0.65
CA VAL A 105 42.49 21.13 0.70
C VAL A 105 42.46 21.61 2.15
N GLN A 106 43.45 22.41 2.52
CA GLN A 106 43.50 23.05 3.82
C GLN A 106 42.77 24.40 3.77
N VAL A 107 41.85 24.62 4.72
CA VAL A 107 41.08 25.87 4.80
C VAL A 107 41.98 27.00 5.29
N GLY A 108 42.08 28.07 4.49
CA GLY A 108 42.77 29.30 4.87
C GLY A 108 41.99 30.17 5.84
N ALA A 109 42.67 31.12 6.49
CA ALA A 109 42.00 32.11 7.34
C ALA A 109 41.08 33.00 6.50
N GLY A 110 39.78 33.06 6.86
CA GLY A 110 38.77 33.84 6.13
C GLY A 110 38.21 33.15 4.87
N GLN A 111 38.68 31.95 4.53
CA GLN A 111 38.02 31.14 3.49
C GLN A 111 36.71 30.54 4.01
N SER A 112 35.74 30.44 3.11
CA SER A 112 34.45 29.78 3.35
C SER A 112 34.29 28.56 2.44
N LEU A 113 33.42 27.61 2.81
CA LEU A 113 33.07 26.51 1.91
C LEU A 113 32.50 27.03 0.58
N TRP A 114 31.77 28.15 0.60
CA TRP A 114 31.21 28.77 -0.59
C TRP A 114 32.28 29.25 -1.56
N SER A 115 33.33 29.92 -1.05
CA SER A 115 34.46 30.37 -1.87
C SER A 115 35.26 29.19 -2.43
N ILE A 116 35.48 28.16 -1.61
CA ILE A 116 36.20 26.95 -2.02
C ILE A 116 35.40 26.20 -3.09
N ALA A 117 34.08 26.04 -2.92
CA ALA A 117 33.21 25.37 -3.88
C ALA A 117 33.19 26.07 -5.24
N GLN A 118 33.18 27.41 -5.28
CA GLN A 118 33.27 28.18 -6.53
C GLN A 118 34.62 28.04 -7.21
N GLU A 119 35.69 27.94 -6.43
CA GLU A 119 37.04 27.79 -6.95
C GLU A 119 37.24 26.39 -7.54
N THR A 120 36.74 25.35 -6.86
CA THR A 120 36.96 23.96 -7.29
C THR A 120 35.96 23.47 -8.33
N ASN A 121 34.71 23.95 -8.30
CA ASN A 121 33.64 23.53 -9.22
C ASN A 121 32.86 24.76 -9.77
N PRO A 122 33.48 25.60 -10.62
CA PRO A 122 32.87 26.85 -11.08
C PRO A 122 31.63 26.67 -11.96
N THR A 123 31.47 25.51 -12.58
CA THR A 123 30.36 25.19 -13.50
C THR A 123 29.10 24.71 -12.78
N GLU A 124 29.21 24.32 -11.50
CA GLU A 124 28.10 23.80 -10.70
C GLU A 124 27.53 24.83 -9.73
N ASN A 125 26.34 24.54 -9.19
CA ASN A 125 25.75 25.36 -8.16
C ASN A 125 26.56 25.23 -6.85
N ALA A 126 27.14 26.34 -6.39
CA ALA A 126 27.94 26.37 -5.17
C ALA A 126 27.19 25.86 -3.92
N ALA A 127 25.87 26.08 -3.81
CA ALA A 127 25.09 25.59 -2.67
C ALA A 127 25.07 24.05 -2.61
N THR A 128 24.84 23.40 -3.75
CA THR A 128 24.84 21.93 -3.86
C THR A 128 26.23 21.35 -3.56
N VAL A 129 27.29 21.99 -4.05
CA VAL A 129 28.67 21.55 -3.79
C VAL A 129 29.03 21.73 -2.31
N VAL A 130 28.59 22.81 -1.67
CA VAL A 130 28.80 23.06 -0.24
C VAL A 130 28.12 21.98 0.62
N GLU A 131 26.89 21.59 0.30
CA GLU A 131 26.21 20.47 0.96
C GLU A 131 26.98 19.16 0.79
N GLN A 132 27.43 18.86 -0.44
CA GLN A 132 28.25 17.67 -0.70
C GLN A 132 29.57 17.66 0.07
N ILE A 133 30.25 18.81 0.19
CA ILE A 133 31.47 18.94 1.00
C ILE A 133 31.14 18.69 2.48
N ALA A 134 30.04 19.26 2.98
CA ALA A 134 29.63 19.07 4.37
C ALA A 134 29.34 17.60 4.68
N ASP A 135 28.59 16.92 3.81
CA ASP A 135 28.26 15.50 3.94
C ASP A 135 29.52 14.62 3.89
N LEU A 136 30.41 14.88 2.93
CA LEU A 136 31.65 14.11 2.75
C LEU A 136 32.60 14.23 3.97
N ASN A 137 32.59 15.39 4.63
CA ASN A 137 33.44 15.66 5.80
C ASN A 137 32.71 15.51 7.14
N ASN A 138 31.47 15.01 7.14
CA ASN A 138 30.63 14.88 8.34
C ASN A 138 30.50 16.19 9.15
N LEU A 139 30.37 17.33 8.46
CA LEU A 139 30.14 18.62 9.10
C LEU A 139 28.67 18.74 9.51
N ARG A 140 28.41 19.20 10.74
CA ARG A 140 27.02 19.40 11.23
C ARG A 140 26.31 20.53 10.52
N THR A 141 27.06 21.62 10.26
CA THR A 141 26.59 22.72 9.44
C THR A 141 27.69 23.09 8.45
N PRO A 142 27.35 23.57 7.24
CA PRO A 142 28.36 24.00 6.28
C PRO A 142 29.18 25.22 6.73
N ALA A 143 28.74 25.92 7.78
CA ALA A 143 29.45 27.05 8.36
C ALA A 143 30.45 26.65 9.46
N ASP A 144 30.38 25.42 9.99
CA ASP A 144 31.26 24.91 11.05
C ASP A 144 32.61 24.48 10.49
N ILE A 145 33.38 25.44 9.99
CA ILE A 145 34.76 25.23 9.51
C ILE A 145 35.75 26.03 10.33
N THR A 146 36.93 25.46 10.55
CA THR A 146 38.02 26.13 11.27
C THR A 146 39.23 26.34 10.34
N PRO A 147 39.89 27.51 10.35
CA PRO A 147 41.13 27.70 9.62
C PRO A 147 42.19 26.65 10.01
N GLY A 148 42.90 26.12 9.02
CA GLY A 148 43.88 25.04 9.18
C GLY A 148 43.29 23.63 9.09
N GLN A 149 41.96 23.49 9.03
CA GLN A 149 41.28 22.20 8.84
C GLN A 149 41.53 21.66 7.44
N THR A 150 41.85 20.38 7.32
CA THR A 150 41.91 19.68 6.04
C THR A 150 40.55 19.10 5.71
N LEU A 151 40.00 19.49 4.55
CA LEU A 151 38.71 19.02 4.06
C LEU A 151 38.89 18.25 2.75
N GLN A 152 38.08 17.21 2.59
CA GLN A 152 37.92 16.48 1.34
C GLN A 152 36.92 17.20 0.46
N ILE A 153 37.30 17.56 -0.75
CA ILE A 153 36.44 18.30 -1.67
C ILE A 153 36.20 17.44 -2.91
N PRO A 154 34.94 17.22 -3.29
CA PRO A 154 34.62 16.61 -4.56
C PRO A 154 34.96 17.59 -5.68
N VAL A 155 35.70 17.12 -6.67
CA VAL A 155 36.01 17.87 -7.90
C VAL A 155 35.42 17.13 -9.10
N ARG A 156 34.82 17.89 -10.00
CA ARG A 156 34.26 17.39 -11.26
C ARG A 156 34.84 18.12 -12.46
#